data_AF-A0A7S0RTI5-F1
#
_entry.id   AF-A0A7S0RTI5-F1
#
_cell.length_a   1.000
_cell.length_b   1.000
_cell.length_c   1.000
_cell.angle_alpha   90.00
_cell.angle_beta   90.00
_cell.angle_gamma   90.00
#
_symmetry.space_group_name_H-M   'P 1'
#
loop_
_entity.id
_entity.type
_entity.pdbx_description
1 polymer ?
#
loop_
_entity_poly.entity_id
_entity_poly.type
_entity_poly.pdbx_seq_one_letter_code
_entity_poly.pdbx_strand_id
1 'polypeptide(L)'
;MVTAQAQQQLYTHAAEPKAVQQRAKYREDDGASYSANIMFDRRVVRGNTYAARILPADVSLTDKKSTGTGKKRTTRQAPPRTPEPVDGRRHIDIQTDAYLEELTDTVPEVDNHTQTDAFLDRPPTPLFIPQKTGVDAVTQIENGDLFDFDFEVEPILEVLVGKVLEQGLMEVLEEEELAAMRAHQEHFEQIRNAELVATQRMEAAEKRKMEEKERRLAQERERADRERVVRQKVAASTFARGYLSGIVNTVFGRLQTTGFFYDPLLKEVEEAFMPWLKEQAVAYLEQGVVARQVVKRLVEDASAALATTRAEAAARAEAEAQAQAEWEAKQAALKAEAEAKELEEVKARATFILADLKPAVATEEQITAVRDELTAAAQAEADAAYEAAKAAASETARAEAEAKAADQAARLEELKAAKAEEAAAAAAAAAEAGEEAPAEPAEPEEVKLDEEMVDVEAEVAKAVEAVVKPEPKEVTDGDVLSAMLDKAVITKDAIVQALAIHALGEKAFTQDPLFAPPPQ
;
A
#
# COMPACT_ATOMS: atom_id res chain seq x y z
N MET A 1 18.05 47.65 -69.50
CA MET A 1 17.91 48.94 -68.80
C MET A 1 18.64 48.85 -67.47
N VAL A 2 19.65 49.73 -67.27
CA VAL A 2 20.40 50.07 -66.03
C VAL A 2 21.21 48.91 -65.38
N THR A 3 22.46 48.54 -65.75
CA THR A 3 23.82 49.14 -65.53
C THR A 3 24.08 49.68 -64.10
N ALA A 4 25.13 49.32 -63.34
CA ALA A 4 26.50 48.92 -63.69
C ALA A 4 27.26 48.14 -62.58
N GLN A 5 28.12 47.22 -63.04
CA GLN A 5 29.51 46.85 -62.61
C GLN A 5 29.92 46.97 -61.13
N ALA A 6 30.27 45.88 -60.43
CA ALA A 6 31.50 45.05 -60.48
C ALA A 6 32.63 45.54 -59.54
N GLN A 7 33.11 44.67 -58.62
CA GLN A 7 34.49 44.16 -58.61
C GLN A 7 34.80 43.25 -57.39
N GLN A 8 35.66 42.29 -57.69
CA GLN A 8 36.20 41.22 -56.86
C GLN A 8 37.54 41.61 -56.20
N GLN A 9 37.80 41.00 -55.04
CA GLN A 9 39.09 40.48 -54.54
C GLN A 9 40.25 41.39 -54.04
N LEU A 10 40.89 40.84 -52.99
CA LEU A 10 42.32 40.83 -52.63
C LEU A 10 42.80 41.58 -51.36
N TYR A 11 43.44 40.78 -50.52
CA TYR A 11 44.32 41.10 -49.39
C TYR A 11 45.58 41.78 -49.92
N THR A 12 45.89 43.00 -49.47
CA THR A 12 47.17 43.67 -49.75
C THR A 12 47.60 44.56 -48.59
N HIS A 13 48.75 44.23 -48.00
CA HIS A 13 49.54 45.12 -47.15
C HIS A 13 49.95 46.35 -47.97
N ALA A 14 49.64 47.56 -47.49
CA ALA A 14 50.14 48.81 -48.04
C ALA A 14 50.72 49.66 -46.90
N ALA A 15 52.04 49.82 -46.93
CA ALA A 15 52.78 50.81 -46.15
C ALA A 15 52.92 52.06 -47.01
N GLU A 16 52.59 53.23 -46.47
CA GLU A 16 52.82 54.51 -47.13
C GLU A 16 54.24 55.04 -46.85
N PRO A 17 54.90 55.68 -47.83
CA PRO A 17 56.32 56.01 -47.81
C PRO A 17 56.64 57.24 -46.97
N LYS A 18 57.68 57.17 -46.13
CA LYS A 18 58.27 58.33 -45.44
C LYS A 18 59.65 58.66 -46.03
N ALA A 19 59.78 59.89 -46.53
CA ALA A 19 60.96 60.40 -47.22
C ALA A 19 62.17 60.60 -46.29
N VAL A 20 63.36 60.41 -46.87
CA VAL A 20 64.70 60.60 -46.28
C VAL A 20 64.92 62.07 -45.93
N GLN A 21 65.10 62.38 -44.64
CA GLN A 21 65.53 63.71 -44.19
C GLN A 21 67.02 63.91 -44.55
N GLN A 22 67.29 64.99 -45.25
CA GLN A 22 68.62 65.40 -45.68
C GLN A 22 69.49 65.75 -44.46
N ARG A 23 70.63 65.08 -44.34
CA ARG A 23 71.73 65.55 -43.49
C ARG A 23 72.20 66.91 -43.99
N ALA A 24 72.21 67.90 -43.11
CA ALA A 24 72.89 69.17 -43.37
C ALA A 24 74.39 68.89 -43.56
N LYS A 25 74.91 69.27 -44.73
CA LYS A 25 76.34 69.47 -45.01
C LYS A 25 76.73 70.85 -44.47
N TYR A 26 77.92 70.92 -43.87
CA TYR A 26 78.60 72.07 -43.25
C TYR A 26 78.16 72.46 -41.82
N ARG A 27 78.87 71.88 -40.84
CA ARG A 27 79.61 72.67 -39.86
C ARG A 27 81.01 72.06 -39.74
N GLU A 28 81.98 72.95 -39.72
CA GLU A 28 83.41 72.77 -39.93
C GLU A 28 84.06 71.67 -39.08
N ASP A 29 84.99 70.95 -39.71
CA ASP A 29 86.04 70.19 -39.05
C ASP A 29 86.96 71.15 -38.28
N ASP A 30 87.21 70.86 -37.01
CA ASP A 30 88.57 70.73 -36.48
C ASP A 30 88.56 70.09 -35.08
N GLY A 31 89.32 69.00 -34.94
CA GLY A 31 89.96 68.67 -33.66
C GLY A 31 89.50 67.41 -32.92
N ALA A 32 89.94 66.26 -33.42
CA ALA A 32 90.41 65.12 -32.63
C ALA A 32 89.41 64.29 -31.81
N SER A 33 89.16 63.08 -32.33
CA SER A 33 88.87 61.87 -31.56
C SER A 33 89.91 61.64 -30.46
N TYR A 34 89.61 62.05 -29.24
CA TYR A 34 90.31 61.56 -28.05
C TYR A 34 89.58 60.32 -27.51
N SER A 35 90.32 59.21 -27.46
CA SER A 35 89.95 57.98 -26.76
C SER A 35 89.34 58.30 -25.39
N ALA A 36 88.21 57.67 -25.06
CA ALA A 36 87.56 57.81 -23.75
C ALA A 36 88.54 57.48 -22.62
N ASN A 37 89.09 58.52 -21.99
CA ASN A 37 90.10 58.39 -20.97
C ASN A 37 89.41 58.16 -19.61
N ILE A 38 89.53 56.94 -19.08
CA ILE A 38 88.98 56.50 -17.78
C ILE A 38 89.47 57.40 -16.61
N MET A 39 90.52 58.18 -16.84
CA MET A 39 91.08 59.19 -15.93
C MET A 39 90.16 60.40 -15.65
N PHE A 40 89.05 60.59 -16.37
CA PHE A 40 88.10 61.70 -16.12
C PHE A 40 86.65 61.27 -15.86
N ASP A 41 86.35 59.97 -15.83
CA ASP A 41 85.01 59.47 -15.48
C ASP A 41 84.74 59.64 -13.98
N ARG A 42 83.61 60.25 -13.63
CA ARG A 42 83.15 60.49 -12.24
C ARG A 42 82.70 59.21 -11.53
N ARG A 43 82.48 58.12 -12.28
CA ARG A 43 82.05 56.82 -11.74
C ARG A 43 83.22 55.94 -11.28
N VAL A 44 84.45 56.29 -11.66
CA VAL A 44 85.65 55.52 -11.35
C VAL A 44 86.41 56.19 -10.20
N VAL A 45 86.39 55.56 -9.03
CA VAL A 45 87.11 56.02 -7.84
C VAL A 45 88.60 55.69 -7.99
N ARG A 46 89.46 56.72 -7.94
CA ARG A 46 90.91 56.59 -8.13
C ARG A 46 91.60 56.58 -6.77
N GLY A 47 92.05 55.41 -6.33
CA GLY A 47 92.77 55.24 -5.06
C GLY A 47 92.67 53.81 -4.52
N ASN A 48 93.62 53.41 -3.66
CA ASN A 48 93.64 52.09 -3.03
C ASN A 48 92.54 51.98 -1.95
N THR A 49 91.62 51.03 -2.09
CA THR A 49 90.42 50.85 -1.25
C THR A 49 90.65 50.09 0.06
N TYR A 50 91.88 50.05 0.57
CA TYR A 50 92.24 49.28 1.78
C TYR A 50 92.53 50.11 3.05
N ALA A 51 92.36 51.43 3.02
CA ALA A 51 92.63 52.29 4.18
C ALA A 51 91.36 52.96 4.73
N ALA A 52 90.31 52.18 4.99
CA ALA A 52 89.30 52.56 5.97
C ALA A 52 89.64 51.88 7.31
N ARG A 53 90.54 52.49 8.08
CA ARG A 53 90.61 52.27 9.53
C ARG A 53 89.90 53.43 10.21
N ILE A 54 88.67 53.15 10.62
CA ILE A 54 87.94 53.97 11.59
C ILE A 54 88.49 53.59 12.96
N LEU A 55 89.04 54.55 13.70
CA LEU A 55 89.21 54.45 15.15
C LEU A 55 88.84 55.80 15.79
N PRO A 56 88.04 55.80 16.85
CA PRO A 56 87.82 56.97 17.70
C PRO A 56 88.87 57.01 18.84
N ALA A 57 88.91 58.17 19.51
CA ALA A 57 89.40 58.43 20.87
C ALA A 57 90.85 58.95 21.08
N ASP A 58 90.84 60.03 21.85
CA ASP A 58 91.75 60.49 22.89
C ASP A 58 93.15 61.05 22.58
N VAL A 59 93.29 62.27 23.10
CA VAL A 59 94.43 63.17 23.10
C VAL A 59 95.19 63.02 24.41
N SER A 60 96.43 62.51 24.37
CA SER A 60 97.46 62.92 25.34
C SER A 60 98.86 62.41 24.99
N LEU A 61 99.83 63.33 25.14
CA LEU A 61 101.22 63.14 25.61
C LEU A 61 102.19 62.45 24.62
N THR A 62 103.21 63.13 24.08
CA THR A 62 104.58 63.37 24.63
C THR A 62 105.56 63.19 23.45
N ASP A 63 106.81 63.65 23.34
CA ASP A 63 107.70 64.63 23.99
C ASP A 63 108.94 64.69 23.07
N LYS A 64 109.60 65.86 22.95
CA LYS A 64 111.07 66.09 22.82
C LYS A 64 111.81 65.55 21.57
N LYS A 65 112.71 66.28 20.88
CA LYS A 65 113.91 67.07 21.28
C LYS A 65 114.27 68.04 20.12
N SER A 66 114.47 69.35 20.34
CA SER A 66 115.67 70.08 20.86
C SER A 66 116.79 70.21 19.81
N THR A 67 117.50 71.33 19.57
CA THR A 67 118.08 72.43 20.40
C THR A 67 118.63 73.49 19.43
N GLY A 68 118.92 74.76 19.74
CA GLY A 68 119.03 75.53 20.99
C GLY A 68 119.17 77.04 20.65
N THR A 69 118.54 77.94 21.41
CA THR A 69 119.05 78.71 22.59
C THR A 69 119.96 79.90 22.27
N GLY A 70 119.56 81.11 22.68
CA GLY A 70 120.52 82.22 22.85
C GLY A 70 120.00 83.67 23.03
N LYS A 71 119.33 83.96 24.15
CA LYS A 71 119.32 85.23 24.94
C LYS A 71 119.18 86.63 24.27
N LYS A 72 118.09 87.31 24.68
CA LYS A 72 117.96 88.70 25.20
C LYS A 72 119.15 89.68 24.99
N ARG A 73 118.89 90.83 24.33
CA ARG A 73 119.16 92.20 24.87
C ARG A 73 118.78 93.33 23.88
N THR A 74 117.95 94.23 24.38
CA THR A 74 118.03 95.71 24.27
C THR A 74 118.78 96.35 23.09
N THR A 75 118.02 97.11 22.29
CA THR A 75 118.39 98.36 21.60
C THR A 75 119.89 98.71 21.49
N ARG A 76 120.43 98.64 20.27
CA ARG A 76 121.58 99.43 19.85
C ARG A 76 121.28 100.05 18.49
N GLN A 77 121.32 101.38 18.44
CA GLN A 77 121.26 102.16 17.22
C GLN A 77 122.38 101.72 16.26
N ALA A 78 122.08 101.63 14.97
CA ALA A 78 123.10 101.50 13.94
C ALA A 78 123.91 102.80 13.87
N PRO A 79 125.24 102.76 13.77
CA PRO A 79 126.06 103.96 13.58
C PRO A 79 125.78 104.60 12.21
N PRO A 80 125.90 105.93 12.08
CA PRO A 80 125.72 106.61 10.80
C PRO A 80 126.81 106.16 9.80
N ARG A 81 126.39 105.81 8.59
CA ARG A 81 127.28 105.49 7.46
C ARG A 81 128.03 106.75 7.03
N THR A 82 129.33 106.62 6.76
CA THR A 82 130.13 107.69 6.15
C THR A 82 129.59 108.04 4.76
N PRO A 83 129.55 109.33 4.37
CA PRO A 83 129.07 109.74 3.05
C PRO A 83 130.01 109.25 1.93
N GLU A 84 129.43 109.08 0.74
CA GLU A 84 130.15 108.59 -0.44
C GLU A 84 131.25 109.57 -0.91
N PRO A 85 132.38 109.09 -1.47
CA PRO A 85 133.48 109.93 -1.92
C PRO A 85 133.07 110.91 -3.04
N VAL A 86 133.59 112.14 -2.97
CA VAL A 86 133.42 113.15 -4.04
C VAL A 86 134.19 112.74 -5.29
N ASP A 87 133.54 112.88 -6.45
CA ASP A 87 134.06 112.40 -7.74
C ASP A 87 135.45 112.99 -8.08
N GLY A 88 136.38 112.13 -8.50
CA GLY A 88 137.77 112.49 -8.79
C GLY A 88 138.79 112.34 -7.65
N ARG A 89 138.41 111.83 -6.46
CA ARG A 89 139.34 111.45 -5.38
C ARG A 89 139.07 110.02 -4.91
N ARG A 90 140.14 109.24 -4.67
CA ARG A 90 140.04 107.91 -4.05
C ARG A 90 140.31 108.04 -2.56
N HIS A 91 139.45 107.46 -1.73
CA HIS A 91 139.76 107.28 -0.31
C HIS A 91 140.94 106.29 -0.19
N ILE A 92 141.96 106.67 0.56
CA ILE A 92 143.07 105.82 0.97
C ILE A 92 142.88 105.56 2.45
N ASP A 93 142.92 104.29 2.85
CA ASP A 93 142.88 103.90 4.25
C ASP A 93 144.22 104.30 4.89
N ILE A 94 144.15 105.30 5.78
CA ILE A 94 145.30 105.73 6.59
C ILE A 94 145.37 104.80 7.79
N GLN A 95 146.56 104.27 8.09
CA GLN A 95 146.79 103.39 9.24
C GLN A 95 146.61 104.18 10.54
N THR A 96 145.39 104.16 11.08
CA THR A 96 145.00 104.78 12.35
C THR A 96 145.06 103.83 13.54
N ASP A 97 145.76 102.70 13.40
CA ASP A 97 146.09 101.87 14.55
C ASP A 97 147.02 102.67 15.47
N ALA A 98 146.62 102.80 16.74
CA ALA A 98 147.36 103.53 17.76
C ALA A 98 148.71 102.85 18.04
N TYR A 99 149.72 103.22 17.25
CA TYR A 99 151.10 102.83 17.46
C TYR A 99 151.73 103.83 18.45
N LEU A 100 151.53 103.59 19.74
CA LEU A 100 152.17 104.33 20.83
C LEU A 100 152.96 103.34 21.70
N GLU A 101 154.29 103.45 21.61
CA GLU A 101 155.22 102.89 22.60
C GLU A 101 155.19 103.81 23.83
N GLU A 102 154.70 103.29 24.96
CA GLU A 102 154.70 104.01 26.23
C GLU A 102 156.11 103.98 26.86
N LEU A 103 156.88 105.05 26.69
CA LEU A 103 157.98 105.40 27.60
C LEU A 103 157.50 106.53 28.53
N THR A 104 157.25 106.21 29.80
CA THR A 104 156.97 107.24 30.82
C THR A 104 157.76 106.95 32.10
N ASP A 105 159.04 107.32 32.07
CA ASP A 105 159.76 107.75 33.27
C ASP A 105 159.69 109.28 33.31
N THR A 106 158.98 109.87 34.29
CA THR A 106 159.23 111.26 34.71
C THR A 106 158.68 111.58 36.11
N VAL A 107 159.65 111.84 36.99
CA VAL A 107 159.78 112.82 38.11
C VAL A 107 158.84 112.74 39.33
N PRO A 108 159.39 112.62 40.55
CA PRO A 108 158.62 112.65 41.80
C PRO A 108 158.23 114.09 42.22
N GLU A 109 156.96 114.27 42.61
CA GLU A 109 156.43 115.49 43.22
C GLU A 109 156.21 115.30 44.73
N VAL A 110 156.52 116.33 45.52
CA VAL A 110 156.55 116.32 46.99
C VAL A 110 155.43 117.20 47.55
N ASP A 111 154.64 116.65 48.48
CA ASP A 111 153.55 117.36 49.17
C ASP A 111 154.08 118.38 50.20
N ASN A 112 153.53 119.60 50.17
CA ASN A 112 153.68 120.62 51.21
C ASN A 112 152.32 121.22 51.58
N HIS A 113 152.00 121.31 52.88
CA HIS A 113 150.74 121.82 53.41
C HIS A 113 150.96 123.10 54.23
N THR A 114 150.07 124.10 54.16
CA THR A 114 149.96 125.22 55.12
C THR A 114 148.51 125.74 55.28
N GLN A 115 148.25 126.45 56.40
CA GLN A 115 146.98 126.63 57.11
C GLN A 115 146.62 128.14 57.36
N THR A 116 145.33 128.46 57.59
CA THR A 116 144.71 129.70 58.22
C THR A 116 144.69 131.02 57.40
N ASP A 117 143.74 131.98 57.46
CA ASP A 117 142.52 132.28 58.25
C ASP A 117 141.58 133.30 57.49
N ALA A 118 140.42 133.66 58.04
CA ALA A 118 139.24 134.36 57.48
C ALA A 118 139.18 135.91 57.60
N PHE A 119 138.50 136.61 56.66
CA PHE A 119 137.94 137.98 56.81
C PHE A 119 136.80 138.31 55.80
N LEU A 120 135.76 139.06 56.22
CA LEU A 120 134.61 139.55 55.43
C LEU A 120 134.60 141.10 55.35
N ASP A 121 134.15 141.68 54.22
CA ASP A 121 133.34 142.94 54.01
C ASP A 121 133.46 143.43 52.54
N ARG A 122 132.55 144.12 51.83
CA ARG A 122 131.48 145.12 52.10
C ARG A 122 130.49 145.16 50.90
N PRO A 123 129.19 145.51 51.04
CA PRO A 123 128.29 145.61 49.87
C PRO A 123 128.51 146.90 49.03
N PRO A 124 128.39 146.81 47.69
CA PRO A 124 128.58 147.93 46.76
C PRO A 124 127.38 148.88 46.70
N THR A 125 127.64 150.17 46.47
CA THR A 125 126.62 151.25 46.42
C THR A 125 125.71 151.18 45.18
N PRO A 126 124.43 151.58 45.28
CA PRO A 126 123.44 151.42 44.22
C PRO A 126 123.67 152.31 42.99
N LEU A 127 123.38 151.74 41.82
CA LEU A 127 123.48 152.36 40.49
C LEU A 127 122.25 153.22 40.19
N PHE A 128 122.47 154.41 39.63
CA PHE A 128 121.42 155.35 39.21
C PHE A 128 120.77 154.90 37.89
N ILE A 129 119.43 154.83 37.86
CA ILE A 129 118.65 154.41 36.68
C ILE A 129 117.84 155.62 36.16
N PRO A 130 118.03 156.06 34.90
CA PRO A 130 117.29 157.18 34.33
C PRO A 130 115.82 156.84 34.03
N GLN A 131 114.93 157.84 34.16
CA GLN A 131 113.49 157.70 33.87
C GLN A 131 113.23 157.54 32.36
N LYS A 132 112.45 156.52 31.99
CA LYS A 132 111.97 156.33 30.61
C LYS A 132 111.08 157.50 30.19
N THR A 133 111.43 158.18 29.11
CA THR A 133 110.58 159.15 28.42
C THR A 133 110.27 158.62 27.03
N GLY A 134 109.00 158.24 26.82
CA GLY A 134 108.42 157.74 25.58
C GLY A 134 106.90 157.64 25.75
N VAL A 135 106.14 157.81 24.67
CA VAL A 135 104.67 157.64 24.71
C VAL A 135 104.40 156.16 24.50
N ASP A 136 103.84 155.53 25.53
CA ASP A 136 103.46 154.12 25.44
C ASP A 136 102.21 153.97 24.55
N ALA A 137 102.32 153.17 23.49
CA ALA A 137 101.20 152.77 22.65
C ALA A 137 100.96 151.28 22.81
N VAL A 138 99.70 150.89 22.98
CA VAL A 138 99.31 149.48 23.03
C VAL A 138 98.52 149.19 21.77
N THR A 139 99.06 148.33 20.92
CA THR A 139 98.35 147.77 19.77
C THR A 139 97.91 146.37 20.14
N GLN A 140 96.60 146.15 20.19
CA GLN A 140 96.00 144.84 20.45
C GLN A 140 95.13 144.46 19.24
N ILE A 141 95.19 143.19 18.86
CA ILE A 141 94.34 142.61 17.81
C ILE A 141 93.14 141.98 18.50
N GLU A 142 91.95 142.44 18.12
CA GLU A 142 90.70 142.07 18.74
C GLU A 142 90.12 140.79 18.12
N ASN A 143 89.28 140.09 18.89
CA ASN A 143 88.70 138.83 18.44
C ASN A 143 87.92 139.04 17.14
N GLY A 144 88.40 138.43 16.05
CA GLY A 144 87.81 138.52 14.71
C GLY A 144 88.56 139.41 13.71
N ASP A 145 89.59 140.16 14.12
CA ASP A 145 90.31 141.11 13.24
C ASP A 145 91.26 140.42 12.23
N LEU A 146 91.77 139.23 12.57
CA LEU A 146 92.61 138.39 11.69
C LEU A 146 91.89 137.12 11.19
N PHE A 147 90.55 137.10 11.22
CA PHE A 147 89.82 135.91 10.80
C PHE A 147 89.84 135.76 9.27
N ASP A 148 90.41 134.66 8.79
CA ASP A 148 90.34 134.22 7.39
C ASP A 148 89.35 133.07 7.27
N PHE A 149 88.22 133.34 6.61
CA PHE A 149 87.13 132.36 6.49
C PHE A 149 87.56 131.13 5.69
N ASP A 150 88.31 131.31 4.60
CA ASP A 150 88.67 130.23 3.69
C ASP A 150 89.61 129.24 4.37
N PHE A 151 90.54 129.73 5.21
CA PHE A 151 91.44 128.89 6.00
C PHE A 151 90.73 128.15 7.14
N GLU A 152 89.83 128.81 7.87
CA GLU A 152 89.17 128.20 9.03
C GLU A 152 88.05 127.21 8.64
N VAL A 153 87.39 127.42 7.49
CA VAL A 153 86.33 126.53 7.01
C VAL A 153 86.86 125.25 6.36
N GLU A 154 88.11 125.26 5.89
CA GLU A 154 88.72 124.14 5.17
C GLU A 154 88.71 122.82 5.96
N PRO A 155 89.11 122.76 7.26
CA PRO A 155 89.03 121.54 8.07
C PRO A 155 87.58 121.07 8.32
N ILE A 156 86.63 122.01 8.42
CA ILE A 156 85.21 121.68 8.65
C ILE A 156 84.62 121.05 7.40
N LEU A 157 84.91 121.61 6.23
CA LEU A 157 84.48 121.07 4.95
C LEU A 157 85.14 119.73 4.64
N GLU A 158 86.43 119.57 4.93
CA GLU A 158 87.14 118.29 4.74
C GLU A 158 86.48 117.17 5.55
N VAL A 159 86.20 117.41 6.83
CA VAL A 159 85.53 116.43 7.70
C VAL A 159 84.10 116.18 7.24
N LEU A 160 83.36 117.21 6.84
CA LEU A 160 81.97 117.05 6.39
C LEU A 160 81.90 116.26 5.09
N VAL A 161 82.72 116.62 4.11
CA VAL A 161 82.79 115.91 2.81
C VAL A 161 83.29 114.48 3.03
N GLY A 162 84.34 114.28 3.81
CA GLY A 162 84.88 112.97 4.13
C GLY A 162 83.83 112.06 4.78
N LYS A 163 83.12 112.57 5.79
CA LYS A 163 82.09 111.81 6.49
C LYS A 163 80.87 111.52 5.63
N VAL A 164 80.42 112.47 4.81
CA VAL A 164 79.29 112.25 3.89
C VAL A 164 79.66 111.23 2.80
N LEU A 165 80.88 111.27 2.27
CA LEU A 165 81.36 110.28 1.30
C LEU A 165 81.52 108.89 1.93
N GLU A 166 82.06 108.81 3.15
CA GLU A 166 82.22 107.54 3.87
C GLU A 166 80.86 106.93 4.22
N GLN A 167 79.93 107.73 4.75
CA GLN A 167 78.56 107.29 5.06
C GLN A 167 77.82 106.86 3.79
N GLY A 168 77.87 107.67 2.73
CA GLY A 168 77.24 107.32 1.45
C GLY A 168 77.83 106.04 0.85
N LEU A 169 79.15 105.82 0.95
CA LEU A 169 79.77 104.58 0.49
C LEU A 169 79.32 103.37 1.30
N MET A 170 79.22 103.48 2.64
CA MET A 170 78.74 102.39 3.49
C MET A 170 77.28 102.04 3.22
N GLU A 171 76.41 103.04 3.06
CA GLU A 171 74.99 102.84 2.76
C GLU A 171 74.79 102.16 1.41
N VAL A 172 75.50 102.60 0.37
CA VAL A 172 75.42 101.97 -0.97
C VAL A 172 75.89 100.52 -0.92
N LEU A 173 76.99 100.22 -0.21
CA LEU A 173 77.47 98.85 -0.07
C LEU A 173 76.45 97.97 0.67
N GLU A 174 75.85 98.46 1.77
CA GLU A 174 74.82 97.72 2.49
C GLU A 174 73.58 97.47 1.62
N GLU A 175 73.14 98.48 0.87
CA GLU A 175 71.99 98.35 -0.05
C GLU A 175 72.26 97.34 -1.15
N GLU A 176 73.45 97.36 -1.76
CA GLU A 176 73.85 96.38 -2.78
C GLU A 176 73.93 94.96 -2.20
N GLU A 177 74.48 94.77 -1.00
CA GLU A 177 74.53 93.47 -0.33
C GLU A 177 73.12 92.94 -0.02
N LEU A 178 72.23 93.78 0.52
CA LEU A 178 70.84 93.41 0.80
C LEU A 178 70.07 93.10 -0.49
N ALA A 179 70.28 93.87 -1.56
CA ALA A 179 69.69 93.60 -2.87
C ALA A 179 70.18 92.26 -3.45
N ALA A 180 71.48 91.99 -3.35
CA ALA A 180 72.06 90.72 -3.79
C ALA A 180 71.52 89.53 -3.00
N MET A 181 71.38 89.64 -1.67
CA MET A 181 70.80 88.58 -0.84
C MET A 181 69.33 88.33 -1.15
N ARG A 182 68.53 89.40 -1.36
CA ARG A 182 67.12 89.26 -1.76
C ARG A 182 66.98 88.61 -3.13
N ALA A 183 67.75 89.06 -4.12
CA ALA A 183 67.74 88.47 -5.45
C ALA A 183 68.10 86.97 -5.43
N HIS A 184 69.07 86.59 -4.59
CA HIS A 184 69.45 85.20 -4.40
C HIS A 184 68.36 84.36 -3.70
N GLN A 185 67.71 84.90 -2.66
CA GLN A 185 66.55 84.26 -2.03
C GLN A 185 65.39 84.07 -3.01
N GLU A 186 65.00 85.12 -3.74
CA GLU A 186 63.93 85.06 -4.74
C GLU A 186 64.23 84.02 -5.81
N HIS A 187 65.48 83.96 -6.30
CA HIS A 187 65.90 82.94 -7.26
C HIS A 187 65.74 81.52 -6.71
N PHE A 188 66.15 81.29 -5.47
CA PHE A 188 65.97 79.98 -4.83
C PHE A 188 64.51 79.62 -4.57
N GLU A 189 63.68 80.59 -4.16
CA GLU A 189 62.25 80.37 -3.97
C GLU A 189 61.57 80.02 -5.28
N GLN A 190 61.93 80.68 -6.38
CA GLN A 190 61.44 80.35 -7.72
C GLN A 190 61.80 78.92 -8.12
N ILE A 191 63.07 78.51 -7.92
CA ILE A 191 63.51 77.13 -8.19
C ILE A 191 62.73 76.15 -7.32
N ARG A 192 62.65 76.40 -6.01
CA ARG A 192 61.96 75.52 -5.06
C ARG A 192 60.48 75.36 -5.40
N ASN A 193 59.80 76.45 -5.76
CA ASN A 193 58.39 76.43 -6.15
C ASN A 193 58.19 75.68 -7.47
N ALA A 194 59.09 75.87 -8.45
CA ALA A 194 59.05 75.13 -9.71
C ALA A 194 59.27 73.62 -9.49
N GLU A 195 60.24 73.26 -8.65
CA GLU A 195 60.51 71.87 -8.26
C GLU A 195 59.31 71.26 -7.52
N LEU A 196 58.71 71.97 -6.58
CA LEU A 196 57.53 71.51 -5.83
C LEU A 196 56.34 71.24 -6.75
N VAL A 197 56.08 72.11 -7.72
CA VAL A 197 55.00 71.91 -8.69
C VAL A 197 55.31 70.70 -9.60
N ALA A 198 56.57 70.53 -10.00
CA ALA A 198 56.99 69.40 -10.80
C ALA A 198 56.84 68.07 -10.04
N THR A 199 57.25 68.00 -8.77
CA THR A 199 57.12 66.80 -7.94
C THR A 199 55.65 66.46 -7.71
N GLN A 200 54.82 67.43 -7.34
CA GLN A 200 53.37 67.21 -7.16
C GLN A 200 52.70 66.70 -8.44
N ARG A 201 53.10 67.23 -9.61
CA ARG A 201 52.58 66.75 -10.91
C ARG A 201 52.95 65.29 -11.16
N MET A 202 54.19 64.91 -10.84
CA MET A 202 54.67 63.53 -11.01
C MET A 202 54.01 62.58 -10.01
N GLU A 203 53.88 62.96 -8.75
CA GLU A 203 53.19 62.19 -7.71
C GLU A 203 51.72 61.95 -8.05
N ALA A 204 51.00 62.99 -8.49
CA ALA A 204 49.61 62.86 -8.90
C ALA A 204 49.44 61.98 -10.14
N ALA A 205 50.43 61.96 -11.05
CA ALA A 205 50.42 61.06 -12.20
C ALA A 205 50.68 59.60 -11.78
N GLU A 206 51.64 59.35 -10.89
CA GLU A 206 51.92 58.01 -10.37
C GLU A 206 50.77 57.49 -9.51
N LYS A 207 50.15 58.33 -8.68
CA LYS A 207 48.96 57.97 -7.90
C LYS A 207 47.82 57.51 -8.82
N ARG A 208 47.53 58.24 -9.90
CA ARG A 208 46.52 57.85 -10.90
C ARG A 208 46.85 56.51 -11.58
N LYS A 209 48.11 56.28 -11.94
CA LYS A 209 48.54 55.00 -12.53
C LYS A 209 48.41 53.84 -11.53
N MET A 210 48.76 54.07 -10.27
CA MET A 210 48.65 53.07 -9.21
C MET A 210 47.18 52.73 -8.91
N GLU A 211 46.31 53.73 -8.79
CA GLU A 211 44.86 53.53 -8.62
C GLU A 211 44.25 52.76 -9.81
N GLU A 212 44.64 53.08 -11.05
CA GLU A 212 44.18 52.32 -12.20
C GLU A 212 44.70 50.88 -12.17
N LYS A 213 45.99 50.67 -11.86
CA LYS A 213 46.59 49.33 -11.76
C LYS A 213 45.89 48.50 -10.69
N GLU A 214 45.63 49.05 -9.51
CA GLU A 214 44.90 48.38 -8.43
C GLU A 214 43.48 48.05 -8.85
N ARG A 215 42.78 48.97 -9.53
CA ARG A 215 41.43 48.73 -10.05
C ARG A 215 41.41 47.59 -11.08
N ARG A 216 42.39 47.53 -12.00
CA ARG A 216 42.52 46.43 -12.96
C ARG A 216 42.81 45.11 -12.28
N LEU A 217 43.68 45.11 -11.27
CA LEU A 217 44.05 43.91 -10.53
C LEU A 217 42.86 43.37 -9.71
N ALA A 218 42.05 44.26 -9.13
CA ALA A 218 40.80 43.89 -8.47
C ALA A 218 39.78 43.30 -9.45
N GLN A 219 39.61 43.91 -10.63
CA GLN A 219 38.74 43.41 -11.69
C GLN A 219 39.16 42.03 -12.20
N GLU A 220 40.45 41.80 -12.43
CA GLU A 220 40.97 40.49 -12.87
C GLU A 220 40.81 39.42 -11.78
N ARG A 221 41.04 39.76 -10.51
CA ARG A 221 40.76 38.85 -9.39
C ARG A 221 39.29 38.43 -9.36
N GLU A 222 38.38 39.41 -9.43
CA GLU A 222 36.94 39.17 -9.40
C GLU A 222 36.48 38.36 -10.64
N ARG A 223 37.03 38.65 -11.82
CA ARG A 223 36.79 37.90 -13.05
C ARG A 223 37.25 36.45 -12.91
N ALA A 224 38.46 36.23 -12.38
CA ALA A 224 39.02 34.89 -12.18
C ALA A 224 38.20 34.07 -11.17
N ASP A 225 37.74 34.69 -10.08
CA ASP A 225 36.88 34.04 -9.10
C ASP A 225 35.51 33.67 -9.70
N ARG A 226 34.89 34.59 -10.46
CA ARG A 226 33.64 34.31 -11.18
C ARG A 226 33.83 33.18 -12.20
N GLU A 227 34.90 33.21 -12.99
CA GLU A 227 35.20 32.17 -13.97
C GLU A 227 35.37 30.81 -13.29
N ARG A 228 36.10 30.74 -12.17
CA ARG A 228 36.27 29.51 -11.38
C ARG A 228 34.92 28.96 -10.92
N VAL A 229 34.06 29.80 -10.33
CA VAL A 229 32.74 29.38 -9.85
C VAL A 229 31.85 28.92 -11.00
N VAL A 230 31.82 29.65 -12.11
CA VAL A 230 31.02 29.28 -13.29
C VAL A 230 31.52 27.97 -13.89
N ARG A 231 32.83 27.79 -14.05
CA ARG A 231 33.42 26.55 -14.55
C ARG A 231 33.06 25.35 -13.67
N GLN A 232 33.12 25.50 -12.36
CA GLN A 232 32.70 24.47 -11.41
C GLN A 232 31.21 24.16 -11.52
N LYS A 233 30.35 25.18 -11.63
CA LYS A 233 28.89 25.00 -11.79
C LYS A 233 28.53 24.29 -13.09
N VAL A 234 29.17 24.66 -14.21
CA VAL A 234 28.96 24.01 -15.51
C VAL A 234 29.45 22.56 -15.48
N ALA A 235 30.62 22.30 -14.90
CA ALA A 235 31.13 20.93 -14.73
C ALA A 235 30.18 20.08 -13.85
N ALA A 236 29.70 20.63 -12.74
CA ALA A 236 28.76 19.94 -11.86
C ALA A 236 27.41 19.68 -12.57
N SER A 237 26.88 20.64 -13.33
CA SER A 237 25.62 20.49 -14.05
C SER A 237 25.70 19.46 -15.18
N THR A 238 26.79 19.49 -15.97
CA THR A 238 27.01 18.50 -17.03
C THR A 238 27.20 17.09 -16.46
N PHE A 239 27.98 16.95 -15.38
CA PHE A 239 28.12 15.69 -14.65
C PHE A 239 26.78 15.18 -14.11
N ALA A 240 26.02 16.05 -13.41
CA ALA A 240 24.72 15.69 -12.85
C ALA A 240 23.73 15.26 -13.93
N ARG A 241 23.69 15.94 -15.09
CA ARG A 241 22.80 15.57 -16.20
C ARG A 241 23.15 14.20 -16.79
N GLY A 242 24.44 13.94 -17.01
CA GLY A 242 24.92 12.64 -17.46
C GLY A 242 24.60 11.54 -16.45
N TYR A 243 24.94 11.75 -15.18
CA TYR A 243 24.70 10.80 -14.10
C TYR A 243 23.21 10.51 -13.89
N LEU A 244 22.37 11.55 -13.86
CA LEU A 244 20.92 11.41 -13.70
C LEU A 244 20.30 10.65 -14.87
N SER A 245 20.72 10.92 -16.11
CA SER A 245 20.22 10.15 -17.27
C SER A 245 20.52 8.65 -17.16
N GLY A 246 21.70 8.29 -16.63
CA GLY A 246 22.05 6.91 -16.34
C GLY A 246 21.21 6.31 -15.20
N ILE A 247 21.04 7.05 -14.09
CA ILE A 247 20.21 6.60 -12.96
C ILE A 247 18.77 6.39 -13.38
N VAL A 248 18.16 7.34 -14.10
CA VAL A 248 16.77 7.26 -14.54
C VAL A 248 16.56 5.95 -15.30
N ASN A 249 17.38 5.66 -16.31
CA ASN A 249 17.25 4.42 -17.08
C ASN A 249 17.44 3.16 -16.21
N THR A 250 18.41 3.16 -15.30
CA THR A 250 18.62 2.00 -14.41
C THR A 250 17.50 1.80 -13.39
N VAL A 251 16.94 2.88 -12.84
CA VAL A 251 15.82 2.83 -11.89
C VAL A 251 14.56 2.40 -12.61
N PHE A 252 14.23 2.98 -13.78
CA PHE A 252 13.08 2.55 -14.58
C PHE A 252 13.21 1.07 -14.99
N GLY A 253 14.39 0.64 -15.44
CA GLY A 253 14.66 -0.77 -15.75
C GLY A 253 14.47 -1.67 -14.52
N ARG A 254 15.00 -1.29 -13.35
CA ARG A 254 14.77 -2.04 -12.11
C ARG A 254 13.30 -2.08 -11.72
N LEU A 255 12.60 -0.95 -11.75
CA LEU A 255 11.18 -0.87 -11.40
C LEU A 255 10.32 -1.74 -12.32
N GLN A 256 10.65 -1.77 -13.62
CA GLN A 256 10.01 -2.62 -14.60
C GLN A 256 10.30 -4.10 -14.33
N THR A 257 11.56 -4.48 -14.06
CA THR A 257 11.92 -5.87 -13.71
C THR A 257 11.29 -6.33 -12.40
N THR A 258 11.16 -5.43 -11.41
CA THR A 258 10.45 -5.73 -10.16
C THR A 258 8.92 -5.77 -10.32
N GLY A 259 8.40 -5.45 -11.52
CA GLY A 259 6.97 -5.50 -11.81
C GLY A 259 6.16 -4.38 -11.17
N PHE A 260 6.79 -3.26 -10.77
CA PHE A 260 6.05 -2.11 -10.24
C PHE A 260 5.26 -1.39 -11.34
N PHE A 261 5.79 -1.36 -12.56
CA PHE A 261 5.02 -0.92 -13.73
C PHE A 261 4.19 -2.09 -14.24
N TYR A 262 2.90 -2.09 -13.91
CA TYR A 262 1.93 -3.03 -14.46
C TYR A 262 1.45 -2.52 -15.82
N ASP A 263 1.14 -3.45 -16.72
CA ASP A 263 0.36 -3.13 -17.91
C ASP A 263 -1.08 -2.82 -17.48
N PRO A 264 -1.59 -1.60 -17.70
CA PRO A 264 -2.96 -1.23 -17.32
C PRO A 264 -4.00 -2.20 -17.87
N LEU A 265 -3.80 -2.73 -19.08
CA LEU A 265 -4.73 -3.67 -19.70
C LEU A 265 -4.74 -5.02 -18.99
N LEU A 266 -3.57 -5.56 -18.64
CA LEU A 266 -3.50 -6.83 -17.90
C LEU A 266 -4.17 -6.69 -16.52
N LYS A 267 -3.96 -5.55 -15.85
CA LYS A 267 -4.57 -5.27 -14.55
C LYS A 267 -6.09 -5.09 -14.65
N GLU A 268 -6.58 -4.37 -15.65
CA GLU A 268 -8.03 -4.26 -15.91
C GLU A 268 -8.65 -5.62 -16.25
N VAL A 269 -7.94 -6.46 -17.00
CA VAL A 269 -8.39 -7.83 -17.28
C VAL A 269 -8.43 -8.65 -15.99
N GLU A 270 -7.42 -8.57 -15.14
CA GLU A 270 -7.34 -9.34 -13.90
C GLU A 270 -8.33 -8.86 -12.83
N GLU A 271 -8.48 -7.55 -12.64
CA GLU A 271 -9.30 -6.96 -11.57
C GLU A 271 -10.77 -6.76 -11.98
N ALA A 272 -11.07 -6.49 -13.26
CA ALA A 272 -12.45 -6.23 -13.70
C ALA A 272 -13.02 -7.37 -14.55
N PHE A 273 -12.30 -7.81 -15.59
CA PHE A 273 -12.83 -8.82 -16.52
C PHE A 273 -12.88 -10.22 -15.91
N MET A 274 -11.84 -10.66 -15.19
CA MET A 274 -11.78 -12.00 -14.62
C MET A 274 -12.84 -12.22 -13.53
N PRO A 275 -13.12 -11.27 -12.61
CA PRO A 275 -14.26 -11.38 -11.70
C PRO A 275 -15.59 -11.42 -12.43
N TRP A 276 -15.82 -10.53 -13.41
CA TRP A 276 -17.04 -10.56 -14.23
C TRP A 276 -17.23 -11.90 -14.96
N LEU A 277 -16.16 -12.45 -15.54
CA LEU A 277 -16.20 -13.74 -16.22
C LEU A 277 -16.50 -14.88 -15.25
N LYS A 278 -15.91 -14.85 -14.05
CA LYS A 278 -16.18 -15.82 -12.99
C LYS A 278 -17.63 -15.72 -12.51
N GLU A 279 -18.16 -14.52 -12.28
CA GLU A 279 -19.55 -14.30 -11.93
C GLU A 279 -20.49 -14.82 -13.02
N GLN A 280 -20.19 -14.54 -14.29
CA GLN A 280 -20.98 -15.03 -15.41
C GLN A 280 -20.92 -16.57 -15.52
N ALA A 281 -19.75 -17.17 -15.31
CA ALA A 281 -19.58 -18.62 -15.29
C ALA A 281 -20.37 -19.26 -14.13
N VAL A 282 -20.32 -18.66 -12.93
CA VAL A 282 -21.13 -19.09 -11.78
C VAL A 282 -22.62 -18.98 -12.10
N ALA A 283 -23.09 -17.88 -12.71
CA ALA A 283 -24.47 -17.72 -13.12
C ALA A 283 -24.92 -18.80 -14.12
N TYR A 284 -24.07 -19.18 -15.09
CA TYR A 284 -24.36 -20.29 -15.99
C TYR A 284 -24.40 -21.65 -15.26
N LEU A 285 -23.50 -21.88 -14.31
CA LEU A 285 -23.54 -23.10 -13.49
C LEU A 285 -24.79 -23.16 -12.61
N GLU A 286 -25.20 -22.04 -12.00
CA GLU A 286 -26.43 -21.91 -11.23
C GLU A 286 -27.67 -22.17 -12.10
N GLN A 287 -27.73 -21.59 -13.31
CA GLN A 287 -28.78 -21.89 -14.28
C GLN A 287 -28.80 -23.39 -14.62
N GLY A 288 -27.63 -24.02 -14.78
CA GLY A 288 -27.52 -25.46 -14.99
C GLY A 288 -28.00 -26.30 -13.80
N VAL A 289 -27.72 -25.87 -12.57
CA VAL A 289 -28.23 -26.51 -11.34
C VAL A 289 -29.74 -26.38 -11.24
N VAL A 290 -30.29 -25.18 -11.48
CA VAL A 290 -31.74 -24.93 -11.48
C VAL A 290 -32.42 -25.78 -12.56
N ALA A 291 -31.89 -25.80 -13.79
CA ALA A 291 -32.41 -26.64 -14.86
C ALA A 291 -32.40 -28.14 -14.47
N ARG A 292 -31.32 -28.62 -13.84
CA ARG A 292 -31.24 -30.00 -13.35
C ARG A 292 -32.26 -30.29 -12.25
N GLN A 293 -32.50 -29.35 -11.34
CA GLN A 293 -33.52 -29.48 -10.29
C GLN A 293 -34.94 -29.49 -10.88
N VAL A 294 -35.22 -28.62 -11.85
CA VAL A 294 -36.49 -28.59 -12.58
C VAL A 294 -36.71 -29.92 -13.31
N VAL A 295 -35.70 -30.44 -14.01
CA VAL A 295 -35.78 -31.75 -14.67
C VAL A 295 -35.98 -32.88 -13.66
N LYS A 296 -35.30 -32.85 -12.51
CA LYS A 296 -35.50 -33.86 -11.45
C LYS A 296 -36.93 -33.85 -10.93
N ARG A 297 -37.47 -32.66 -10.64
CA ARG A 297 -38.86 -32.51 -10.18
C ARG A 297 -39.87 -32.92 -11.26
N LEU A 298 -39.59 -32.59 -12.52
CA LEU A 298 -40.40 -33.04 -13.67
C LEU A 298 -40.40 -34.57 -13.80
N VAL A 299 -39.26 -35.24 -13.58
CA VAL A 299 -39.18 -36.71 -13.59
C VAL A 299 -39.91 -37.31 -12.38
N GLU A 300 -39.81 -36.71 -11.20
CA GLU A 300 -40.60 -37.11 -10.03
C GLU A 300 -42.11 -36.98 -10.30
N ASP A 301 -42.56 -35.84 -10.82
CA ASP A 301 -43.96 -35.59 -11.19
C ASP A 301 -44.43 -36.53 -12.30
N ALA A 302 -43.59 -36.80 -13.31
CA ALA A 302 -43.89 -37.76 -14.37
C ALA A 302 -43.99 -39.20 -13.83
N SER A 303 -43.15 -39.58 -12.84
CA SER A 303 -43.24 -40.89 -12.21
C SER A 303 -44.53 -41.03 -11.37
N ALA A 304 -44.96 -39.96 -10.70
CA ALA A 304 -46.21 -39.90 -9.96
C ALA A 304 -47.42 -39.97 -10.92
N ALA A 305 -47.40 -39.19 -12.01
CA ALA A 305 -48.42 -39.26 -13.06
C ALA A 305 -48.48 -40.64 -13.73
N LEU A 306 -47.34 -41.32 -13.89
CA LEU A 306 -47.31 -42.69 -14.40
C LEU A 306 -47.91 -43.69 -13.41
N ALA A 307 -47.69 -43.50 -12.11
CA ALA A 307 -48.34 -44.31 -11.08
C ALA A 307 -49.86 -44.07 -11.02
N THR A 308 -50.32 -42.82 -11.10
CA THR A 308 -51.76 -42.50 -11.13
C THR A 308 -52.42 -43.02 -12.40
N THR A 309 -51.81 -42.86 -13.58
CA THR A 309 -52.35 -43.40 -14.83
C THR A 309 -52.40 -44.93 -14.83
N ARG A 310 -51.42 -45.62 -14.22
CA ARG A 310 -51.49 -47.07 -14.00
C ARG A 310 -52.62 -47.45 -13.03
N ALA A 311 -52.79 -46.71 -11.95
CA ALA A 311 -53.88 -46.94 -10.99
C ALA A 311 -55.26 -46.68 -11.63
N GLU A 312 -55.40 -45.62 -12.43
CA GLU A 312 -56.61 -45.33 -13.20
C GLU A 312 -56.88 -46.40 -14.26
N ALA A 313 -55.85 -46.90 -14.96
CA ALA A 313 -56.00 -47.99 -15.92
C ALA A 313 -56.41 -49.30 -15.24
N ALA A 314 -55.82 -49.62 -14.07
CA ALA A 314 -56.22 -50.76 -13.27
C ALA A 314 -57.67 -50.61 -12.76
N ALA A 315 -58.05 -49.44 -12.25
CA ALA A 315 -59.41 -49.15 -11.81
C ALA A 315 -60.43 -49.20 -12.97
N ARG A 316 -60.06 -48.75 -14.17
CA ARG A 316 -60.90 -48.90 -15.38
C ARG A 316 -61.05 -50.37 -15.78
N ALA A 317 -59.98 -51.16 -15.74
CA ALA A 317 -60.04 -52.59 -16.02
C ALA A 317 -60.87 -53.35 -14.96
N GLU A 318 -60.75 -52.99 -13.68
CA GLU A 318 -61.58 -53.53 -12.60
C GLU A 318 -63.05 -53.13 -12.77
N ALA A 319 -63.34 -51.88 -13.15
CA ALA A 319 -64.70 -51.41 -13.43
C ALA A 319 -65.32 -52.10 -14.66
N GLU A 320 -64.54 -52.32 -15.73
CA GLU A 320 -64.97 -53.09 -16.90
C GLU A 320 -65.23 -54.56 -16.54
N ALA A 321 -64.37 -55.18 -15.72
CA ALA A 321 -64.56 -56.54 -15.22
C ALA A 321 -65.79 -56.66 -14.30
N GLN A 322 -66.03 -55.68 -13.42
CA GLN A 322 -67.23 -55.59 -12.59
C GLN A 322 -68.48 -55.40 -13.46
N ALA A 323 -68.45 -54.54 -14.47
CA ALA A 323 -69.57 -54.35 -15.39
C ALA A 323 -69.88 -55.62 -16.21
N GLN A 324 -68.85 -56.36 -16.63
CA GLN A 324 -69.01 -57.67 -17.28
C GLN A 324 -69.63 -58.69 -16.32
N ALA A 325 -69.10 -58.81 -15.09
CA ALA A 325 -69.65 -59.71 -14.07
C ALA A 325 -71.10 -59.36 -13.70
N GLU A 326 -71.44 -58.07 -13.57
CA GLU A 326 -72.81 -57.61 -13.34
C GLU A 326 -73.73 -57.92 -14.53
N TRP A 327 -73.25 -57.79 -15.76
CA TRP A 327 -74.02 -58.16 -16.95
C TRP A 327 -74.23 -59.67 -17.05
N GLU A 328 -73.21 -60.47 -16.77
CA GLU A 328 -73.30 -61.94 -16.69
C GLU A 328 -74.27 -62.37 -15.58
N ALA A 329 -74.21 -61.74 -14.40
CA ALA A 329 -75.14 -61.99 -13.31
C ALA A 329 -76.59 -61.64 -13.68
N LYS A 330 -76.82 -60.51 -14.39
CA LYS A 330 -78.15 -60.14 -14.92
C LYS A 330 -78.64 -61.15 -15.97
N GLN A 331 -77.77 -61.62 -16.86
CA GLN A 331 -78.11 -62.65 -17.84
C GLN A 331 -78.44 -63.99 -17.17
N ALA A 332 -77.69 -64.39 -16.14
CA ALA A 332 -77.98 -65.58 -15.36
C ALA A 332 -79.32 -65.48 -14.62
N ALA A 333 -79.63 -64.32 -14.03
CA ALA A 333 -80.91 -64.08 -13.37
C ALA A 333 -82.09 -64.14 -14.35
N LEU A 334 -81.95 -63.52 -15.54
CA LEU A 334 -82.98 -63.59 -16.59
C LEU A 334 -83.21 -65.02 -17.10
N LYS A 335 -82.14 -65.81 -17.25
CA LYS A 335 -82.25 -67.23 -17.60
C LYS A 335 -82.96 -68.04 -16.52
N ALA A 336 -82.61 -67.84 -15.26
CA ALA A 336 -83.28 -68.50 -14.13
C ALA A 336 -84.77 -68.13 -14.04
N GLU A 337 -85.12 -66.87 -14.31
CA GLU A 337 -86.52 -66.43 -14.37
C GLU A 337 -87.27 -67.08 -15.55
N ALA A 338 -86.63 -67.21 -16.71
CA ALA A 338 -87.21 -67.90 -17.87
C ALA A 338 -87.43 -69.40 -17.59
N GLU A 339 -86.44 -70.09 -17.00
CA GLU A 339 -86.55 -71.50 -16.61
C GLU A 339 -87.65 -71.72 -15.55
N ALA A 340 -87.80 -70.80 -14.60
CA ALA A 340 -88.89 -70.84 -13.62
C ALA A 340 -90.27 -70.69 -14.29
N LYS A 341 -90.42 -69.79 -15.27
CA LYS A 341 -91.66 -69.63 -16.04
C LYS A 341 -91.98 -70.88 -16.87
N GLU A 342 -91.00 -71.48 -17.52
CA GLU A 342 -91.21 -72.72 -18.28
C GLU A 342 -91.67 -73.89 -17.36
N LEU A 343 -91.13 -74.00 -16.15
CA LEU A 343 -91.53 -75.03 -15.19
C LEU A 343 -92.99 -74.85 -14.72
N GLU A 344 -93.41 -73.61 -14.46
CA GLU A 344 -94.80 -73.28 -14.10
C GLU A 344 -95.77 -73.60 -15.25
N GLU A 345 -95.42 -73.24 -16.49
CA GLU A 345 -96.22 -73.59 -17.68
C GLU A 345 -96.37 -75.11 -17.86
N VAL A 346 -95.31 -75.89 -17.61
CA VAL A 346 -95.37 -77.35 -17.72
C VAL A 346 -96.31 -77.96 -16.67
N LYS A 347 -96.31 -77.47 -15.43
CA LYS A 347 -97.22 -77.95 -14.38
C LYS A 347 -98.68 -77.60 -14.68
N ALA A 348 -98.94 -76.40 -15.21
CA ALA A 348 -100.30 -75.94 -15.54
C ALA A 348 -100.94 -76.67 -16.75
N ARG A 349 -100.14 -77.34 -17.60
CA ARG A 349 -100.67 -78.08 -18.78
C ARG A 349 -101.60 -79.23 -18.41
N ALA A 350 -101.35 -79.93 -17.31
CA ALA A 350 -102.19 -81.07 -16.90
C ALA A 350 -103.59 -80.61 -16.45
N THR A 351 -103.65 -79.56 -15.62
CA THR A 351 -104.87 -78.84 -15.22
C THR A 351 -105.61 -78.32 -16.45
N PHE A 352 -104.89 -77.67 -17.38
CA PHE A 352 -105.48 -77.10 -18.59
C PHE A 352 -106.16 -78.15 -19.48
N ILE A 353 -105.55 -79.34 -19.66
CA ILE A 353 -106.11 -80.40 -20.51
C ILE A 353 -107.40 -80.99 -19.91
N LEU A 354 -107.49 -81.08 -18.58
CA LEU A 354 -108.65 -81.67 -17.92
C LEU A 354 -109.83 -80.69 -17.74
N ALA A 355 -109.57 -79.43 -17.39
CA ALA A 355 -110.63 -78.48 -17.03
C ALA A 355 -111.00 -77.49 -18.15
N ASP A 356 -110.02 -76.91 -18.83
CA ASP A 356 -110.22 -75.72 -19.68
C ASP A 356 -110.17 -76.01 -21.19
N LEU A 357 -109.75 -77.22 -21.59
CA LEU A 357 -109.55 -77.59 -22.99
C LEU A 357 -110.89 -77.79 -23.73
N LYS A 358 -111.09 -76.99 -24.78
CA LYS A 358 -112.22 -77.09 -25.72
C LYS A 358 -111.73 -77.58 -27.09
N PRO A 359 -112.28 -78.67 -27.68
CA PRO A 359 -113.40 -79.50 -27.21
C PRO A 359 -113.02 -80.39 -26.03
N ALA A 360 -113.96 -80.58 -25.09
CA ALA A 360 -113.74 -81.39 -23.89
C ALA A 360 -113.40 -82.83 -24.29
N VAL A 361 -112.22 -83.30 -23.87
CA VAL A 361 -111.70 -84.64 -24.20
C VAL A 361 -112.33 -85.72 -23.31
N ALA A 362 -112.83 -85.31 -22.13
CA ALA A 362 -113.66 -86.11 -21.26
C ALA A 362 -114.81 -85.26 -20.72
N THR A 363 -115.90 -85.94 -20.34
CA THR A 363 -117.02 -85.29 -19.65
C THR A 363 -116.67 -85.03 -18.17
N GLU A 364 -117.21 -83.96 -17.59
CA GLU A 364 -116.96 -83.62 -16.17
C GLU A 364 -117.29 -84.80 -15.24
N GLU A 365 -118.35 -85.56 -15.55
CA GLU A 365 -118.75 -86.76 -14.80
C GLU A 365 -117.68 -87.87 -14.83
N GLN A 366 -116.98 -88.05 -15.95
CA GLN A 366 -115.90 -89.04 -16.06
C GLN A 366 -114.65 -88.60 -15.29
N ILE A 367 -114.36 -87.30 -15.26
CA ILE A 367 -113.21 -86.74 -14.52
C ILE A 367 -113.45 -86.86 -13.01
N THR A 368 -114.65 -86.52 -12.53
CA THR A 368 -115.00 -86.65 -11.11
C THR A 368 -115.06 -88.11 -10.69
N ALA A 369 -115.62 -89.01 -11.52
CA ALA A 369 -115.66 -90.44 -11.20
C ALA A 369 -114.25 -91.04 -11.06
N VAL A 370 -113.33 -90.74 -11.98
CA VAL A 370 -111.94 -91.22 -11.89
C VAL A 370 -111.21 -90.59 -10.70
N ARG A 371 -111.51 -89.33 -10.36
CA ARG A 371 -110.93 -88.66 -9.18
C ARG A 371 -111.45 -89.25 -7.88
N ASP A 372 -112.74 -89.55 -7.77
CA ASP A 372 -113.34 -90.20 -6.61
C ASP A 372 -112.81 -91.63 -6.45
N GLU A 373 -112.59 -92.35 -7.56
CA GLU A 373 -111.93 -93.66 -7.54
C GLU A 373 -110.47 -93.58 -7.08
N LEU A 374 -109.69 -92.61 -7.58
CA LEU A 374 -108.28 -92.45 -7.19
C LEU A 374 -108.12 -91.96 -5.75
N THR A 375 -109.02 -91.09 -5.29
CA THR A 375 -109.02 -90.63 -3.89
C THR A 375 -109.49 -91.74 -2.95
N ALA A 376 -110.47 -92.55 -3.35
CA ALA A 376 -110.87 -93.75 -2.62
C ALA A 376 -109.74 -94.81 -2.59
N ALA A 377 -109.02 -95.00 -3.69
CA ALA A 377 -107.86 -95.88 -3.75
C ALA A 377 -106.70 -95.36 -2.86
N ALA A 378 -106.41 -94.06 -2.89
CA ALA A 378 -105.38 -93.44 -2.05
C ALA A 378 -105.77 -93.48 -0.55
N GLN A 379 -107.05 -93.35 -0.22
CA GLN A 379 -107.57 -93.54 1.13
C GLN A 379 -107.47 -95.00 1.57
N ALA A 380 -107.83 -95.95 0.71
CA ALA A 380 -107.71 -97.38 1.00
C ALA A 380 -106.24 -97.82 1.16
N GLU A 381 -105.31 -97.26 0.37
CA GLU A 381 -103.87 -97.50 0.54
C GLU A 381 -103.34 -96.89 1.85
N ALA A 382 -103.78 -95.67 2.21
CA ALA A 382 -103.42 -95.05 3.48
C ALA A 382 -104.00 -95.83 4.70
N ASP A 383 -105.22 -96.34 4.58
CA ASP A 383 -105.88 -97.17 5.60
C ASP A 383 -105.22 -98.55 5.72
N ALA A 384 -104.86 -99.19 4.60
CA ALA A 384 -104.14 -100.46 4.59
C ALA A 384 -102.72 -100.31 5.16
N ALA A 385 -102.02 -99.21 4.85
CA ALA A 385 -100.73 -98.89 5.43
C ALA A 385 -100.83 -98.66 6.95
N TYR A 386 -101.92 -98.06 7.42
CA TYR A 386 -102.18 -97.86 8.84
C TYR A 386 -102.42 -99.17 9.59
N GLU A 387 -103.28 -100.06 9.07
CA GLU A 387 -103.53 -101.37 9.68
C GLU A 387 -102.29 -102.28 9.62
N ALA A 388 -101.51 -102.23 8.54
CA ALA A 388 -100.23 -102.94 8.45
C ALA A 388 -99.20 -102.42 9.47
N ALA A 389 -99.11 -101.09 9.66
CA ALA A 389 -98.23 -100.49 10.65
C ALA A 389 -98.65 -100.85 12.09
N LYS A 390 -99.96 -100.91 12.36
CA LYS A 390 -100.52 -101.30 13.65
C LYS A 390 -100.25 -102.78 13.98
N ALA A 391 -100.44 -103.67 13.01
CA ALA A 391 -100.13 -105.10 13.17
C ALA A 391 -98.64 -105.32 13.40
N ALA A 392 -97.78 -104.70 12.58
CA ALA A 392 -96.33 -104.81 12.73
C ALA A 392 -95.85 -104.29 14.10
N ALA A 393 -96.36 -103.15 14.56
CA ALA A 393 -96.01 -102.59 15.87
C ALA A 393 -96.44 -103.53 17.02
N SER A 394 -97.60 -104.19 16.91
CA SER A 394 -98.07 -105.15 17.92
C SER A 394 -97.22 -106.43 17.98
N GLU A 395 -96.79 -106.96 16.83
CA GLU A 395 -95.95 -108.15 16.75
C GLU A 395 -94.53 -107.88 17.26
N THR A 396 -93.95 -106.73 16.89
CA THR A 396 -92.63 -106.33 17.40
C THR A 396 -92.66 -106.09 18.90
N ALA A 397 -93.68 -105.40 19.42
CA ALA A 397 -93.80 -105.14 20.85
C ALA A 397 -94.04 -106.42 21.65
N ARG A 398 -94.85 -107.36 21.13
CA ARG A 398 -95.08 -108.65 21.80
C ARG A 398 -93.84 -109.52 21.83
N ALA A 399 -93.10 -109.58 20.72
CA ALA A 399 -91.86 -110.34 20.65
C ALA A 399 -90.78 -109.76 21.59
N GLU A 400 -90.67 -108.43 21.67
CA GLU A 400 -89.73 -107.78 22.60
C GLU A 400 -90.12 -107.95 24.07
N ALA A 401 -91.41 -107.86 24.40
CA ALA A 401 -91.89 -108.05 25.77
C ALA A 401 -91.80 -109.53 26.22
N GLU A 402 -92.13 -110.50 25.36
CA GLU A 402 -91.95 -111.93 25.65
C GLU A 402 -90.48 -112.32 25.76
N ALA A 403 -89.59 -111.75 24.94
CA ALA A 403 -88.14 -111.97 25.05
C ALA A 403 -87.59 -111.43 26.38
N LYS A 404 -87.99 -110.22 26.79
CA LYS A 404 -87.59 -109.64 28.08
C LYS A 404 -88.14 -110.46 29.27
N ALA A 405 -89.37 -110.95 29.18
CA ALA A 405 -89.95 -111.82 30.21
C ALA A 405 -89.24 -113.18 30.28
N ALA A 406 -88.86 -113.77 29.15
CA ALA A 406 -88.12 -115.03 29.09
C ALA A 406 -86.69 -114.88 29.65
N ASP A 407 -85.99 -113.79 29.34
CA ASP A 407 -84.68 -113.48 29.91
C ASP A 407 -84.75 -113.29 31.43
N GLN A 408 -85.78 -112.59 31.92
CA GLN A 408 -86.02 -112.46 33.38
C GLN A 408 -86.30 -113.82 34.04
N ALA A 409 -87.06 -114.71 33.39
CA ALA A 409 -87.35 -116.04 33.89
C ALA A 409 -86.11 -116.96 33.93
N ALA A 410 -85.28 -116.94 32.89
CA ALA A 410 -84.03 -117.72 32.84
C ALA A 410 -83.04 -117.29 33.92
N ARG A 411 -82.93 -115.98 34.19
CA ARG A 411 -82.08 -115.43 35.25
C ARG A 411 -82.54 -115.85 36.65
N LEU A 412 -83.85 -116.04 36.83
CA LEU A 412 -84.45 -116.54 38.06
C LEU A 412 -84.18 -118.04 38.27
N GLU A 413 -84.19 -118.83 37.19
CA GLU A 413 -83.80 -120.26 37.21
C GLU A 413 -82.31 -120.44 37.54
N GLU A 414 -81.40 -119.64 36.97
CA GLU A 414 -79.97 -119.69 37.31
C GLU A 414 -79.70 -119.39 38.79
N LEU A 415 -80.38 -118.37 39.35
CA LEU A 415 -80.23 -118.05 40.77
C LEU A 415 -80.82 -119.12 41.69
N LYS A 416 -81.89 -119.82 41.27
CA LYS A 416 -82.44 -120.97 41.99
C LYS A 416 -81.50 -122.18 41.93
N ALA A 417 -80.84 -122.42 40.81
CA ALA A 417 -79.86 -123.50 40.67
C ALA A 417 -78.60 -123.25 41.53
N ALA A 418 -78.11 -122.01 41.61
CA ALA A 418 -76.97 -121.66 42.47
C ALA A 418 -77.26 -121.87 43.97
N LYS A 419 -78.46 -121.49 44.45
CA LYS A 419 -78.87 -121.77 45.84
C LYS A 419 -79.12 -123.27 46.10
N ALA A 420 -79.48 -124.06 45.09
CA ALA A 420 -79.66 -125.51 45.22
C ALA A 420 -78.31 -126.26 45.39
N GLU A 421 -77.23 -125.80 44.75
CA GLU A 421 -75.88 -126.34 44.99
C GLU A 421 -75.38 -125.99 46.42
N GLU A 422 -75.68 -124.80 46.93
CA GLU A 422 -75.36 -124.41 48.31
C GLU A 422 -76.13 -125.25 49.36
N ALA A 423 -77.41 -125.56 49.11
CA ALA A 423 -78.22 -126.40 49.99
C ALA A 423 -77.77 -127.88 50.01
N ALA A 424 -77.29 -128.41 48.88
CA ALA A 424 -76.73 -129.76 48.82
C ALA A 424 -75.40 -129.88 49.57
N ALA A 425 -74.56 -128.84 49.55
CA ALA A 425 -73.33 -128.78 50.35
C ALA A 425 -73.60 -128.71 51.86
N ALA A 426 -74.72 -128.09 52.28
CA ALA A 426 -75.13 -128.04 53.68
C ALA A 426 -75.66 -129.40 54.21
N ALA A 427 -76.34 -130.19 53.37
CA ALA A 427 -76.82 -131.54 53.74
C ALA A 427 -75.68 -132.56 53.95
N ALA A 428 -74.52 -132.34 53.32
CA ALA A 428 -73.32 -133.16 53.52
C ALA A 428 -72.66 -133.01 54.90
N ALA A 429 -73.04 -131.99 55.70
CA ALA A 429 -72.44 -131.72 57.02
C ALA A 429 -73.26 -132.25 58.22
N ALA A 430 -74.50 -132.72 58.01
CA ALA A 430 -75.43 -133.05 59.11
C ALA A 430 -75.58 -134.56 59.44
N ALA A 431 -74.95 -135.49 58.71
CA ALA A 431 -75.11 -136.94 58.91
C ALA A 431 -73.96 -137.66 59.66
N GLU A 432 -72.85 -136.97 59.98
CA GLU A 432 -71.65 -137.58 60.61
C GLU A 432 -71.58 -137.46 62.15
N ALA A 433 -72.56 -136.82 62.80
CA ALA A 433 -72.61 -136.66 64.26
C ALA A 433 -74.00 -137.05 64.79
N GLY A 434 -74.10 -138.19 65.48
CA GLY A 434 -75.36 -138.79 65.94
C GLY A 434 -76.07 -138.05 67.07
N GLU A 435 -76.91 -137.09 66.69
CA GLU A 435 -78.09 -136.58 67.40
C GLU A 435 -79.27 -136.77 66.44
N GLU A 436 -80.32 -137.50 66.82
CA GLU A 436 -81.31 -138.03 65.86
C GLU A 436 -82.09 -136.90 65.16
N ALA A 437 -81.76 -136.70 63.88
CA ALA A 437 -82.07 -135.53 63.09
C ALA A 437 -83.59 -135.30 62.89
N PRO A 438 -84.08 -134.05 63.06
CA PRO A 438 -85.47 -133.71 62.78
C PRO A 438 -85.77 -133.81 61.28
N ALA A 439 -86.90 -134.45 60.98
CA ALA A 439 -87.39 -134.66 59.62
C ALA A 439 -87.98 -133.38 59.03
N GLU A 440 -87.44 -133.09 57.85
CA GLU A 440 -87.90 -132.24 56.74
C GLU A 440 -87.81 -130.71 56.87
N PRO A 441 -87.25 -130.06 55.83
CA PRO A 441 -86.32 -128.95 56.01
C PRO A 441 -86.96 -127.61 55.70
N ALA A 442 -86.46 -126.58 56.37
CA ALA A 442 -86.84 -125.17 56.26
C ALA A 442 -87.04 -124.71 54.81
N GLU A 443 -88.19 -124.08 54.56
CA GLU A 443 -88.54 -123.47 53.27
C GLU A 443 -87.46 -122.47 52.85
N PRO A 444 -86.93 -122.57 51.61
CA PRO A 444 -85.87 -121.69 51.14
C PRO A 444 -86.39 -120.27 50.92
N GLU A 445 -85.67 -119.28 51.45
CA GLU A 445 -85.85 -117.85 51.17
C GLU A 445 -86.07 -117.59 49.66
N GLU A 446 -87.24 -117.04 49.32
CA GLU A 446 -87.61 -116.60 47.98
C GLU A 446 -86.55 -115.64 47.42
N VAL A 447 -85.88 -116.06 46.36
CA VAL A 447 -84.96 -115.24 45.57
C VAL A 447 -85.81 -114.27 44.72
N LYS A 448 -85.67 -112.97 44.96
CA LYS A 448 -86.34 -111.89 44.19
C LYS A 448 -85.31 -111.15 43.33
N LEU A 449 -85.68 -110.81 42.09
CA LEU A 449 -84.94 -109.84 41.26
C LEU A 449 -85.31 -108.42 41.70
N ASP A 450 -84.34 -107.49 41.63
CA ASP A 450 -84.52 -106.07 41.96
C ASP A 450 -85.34 -105.27 40.91
N GLU A 451 -85.86 -105.95 39.88
CA GLU A 451 -86.66 -105.37 38.78
C GLU A 451 -88.06 -105.99 38.73
N GLU A 452 -89.11 -105.17 38.56
CA GLU A 452 -90.50 -105.64 38.39
C GLU A 452 -90.65 -106.42 37.07
N MET A 453 -91.39 -107.53 37.11
CA MET A 453 -91.59 -108.41 35.96
C MET A 453 -92.39 -107.72 34.84
N VAL A 454 -91.95 -107.86 33.59
CA VAL A 454 -92.59 -107.23 32.43
C VAL A 454 -93.99 -107.82 32.17
N ASP A 455 -95.02 -106.95 32.14
CA ASP A 455 -96.39 -107.31 31.74
C ASP A 455 -96.58 -107.12 30.22
N VAL A 456 -96.57 -108.24 29.51
CA VAL A 456 -96.57 -108.32 28.05
C VAL A 456 -97.82 -107.67 27.43
N GLU A 457 -98.98 -107.76 28.08
CA GLU A 457 -100.23 -107.23 27.50
C GLU A 457 -100.29 -105.69 27.55
N ALA A 458 -99.69 -105.08 28.58
CA ALA A 458 -99.65 -103.63 28.74
C ALA A 458 -98.68 -102.95 27.76
N GLU A 459 -97.51 -103.54 27.48
CA GLU A 459 -96.54 -102.98 26.52
C GLU A 459 -97.06 -103.05 25.08
N VAL A 460 -97.76 -104.13 24.70
CA VAL A 460 -98.39 -104.26 23.38
C VAL A 460 -99.48 -103.21 23.18
N ALA A 461 -100.32 -102.96 24.19
CA ALA A 461 -101.38 -101.94 24.09
C ALA A 461 -100.80 -100.53 23.88
N LYS A 462 -99.71 -100.20 24.57
CA LYS A 462 -99.03 -98.89 24.45
C LYS A 462 -98.36 -98.71 23.07
N ALA A 463 -97.80 -99.76 22.50
CA ALA A 463 -97.21 -99.71 21.16
C ALA A 463 -98.27 -99.55 20.05
N VAL A 464 -99.45 -100.15 20.22
CA VAL A 464 -100.57 -100.03 19.28
C VAL A 464 -101.18 -98.62 19.28
N GLU A 465 -101.24 -97.95 20.44
CA GLU A 465 -101.77 -96.58 20.53
C GLU A 465 -100.83 -95.52 19.91
N ALA A 466 -99.54 -95.81 19.77
CA ALA A 466 -98.53 -94.87 19.27
C ALA A 466 -98.46 -94.74 17.73
N VAL A 467 -99.19 -95.55 16.96
CA VAL A 467 -99.15 -95.51 15.48
C VAL A 467 -100.04 -94.39 14.95
N VAL A 468 -99.45 -93.44 14.19
CA VAL A 468 -100.12 -92.28 13.58
C VAL A 468 -100.60 -92.62 12.16
N LYS A 469 -101.83 -92.23 11.81
CA LYS A 469 -102.43 -92.47 10.48
C LYS A 469 -101.76 -91.58 9.41
N PRO A 470 -101.17 -92.14 8.33
CA PRO A 470 -100.60 -91.34 7.25
C PRO A 470 -101.70 -90.60 6.47
N GLU A 471 -101.46 -89.34 6.12
CA GLU A 471 -102.37 -88.57 5.27
C GLU A 471 -102.39 -89.16 3.84
N PRO A 472 -103.57 -89.31 3.22
CA PRO A 472 -103.66 -89.87 1.87
C PRO A 472 -102.97 -88.93 0.87
N LYS A 473 -102.22 -89.50 -0.07
CA LYS A 473 -101.55 -88.74 -1.14
C LYS A 473 -102.59 -87.94 -1.93
N GLU A 474 -102.43 -86.61 -1.96
CA GLU A 474 -103.33 -85.74 -2.73
C GLU A 474 -103.26 -86.11 -4.22
N VAL A 475 -104.41 -86.48 -4.78
CA VAL A 475 -104.53 -86.82 -6.20
C VAL A 475 -104.35 -85.54 -7.02
N THR A 476 -103.28 -85.46 -7.80
CA THR A 476 -103.06 -84.32 -8.70
C THR A 476 -103.78 -84.51 -10.02
N ASP A 477 -104.05 -83.42 -10.73
CA ASP A 477 -104.67 -83.46 -12.06
C ASP A 477 -103.80 -84.25 -13.07
N GLY A 478 -102.48 -84.28 -12.86
CA GLY A 478 -101.58 -85.17 -13.62
C GLY A 478 -101.85 -86.65 -13.37
N ASP A 479 -102.15 -87.05 -12.13
CA ASP A 479 -102.49 -88.43 -11.78
C ASP A 479 -103.86 -88.83 -12.37
N VAL A 480 -104.83 -87.92 -12.36
CA VAL A 480 -106.15 -88.13 -12.99
C VAL A 480 -106.00 -88.34 -14.50
N LEU A 481 -105.23 -87.48 -15.18
CA LEU A 481 -105.01 -87.59 -16.62
C LEU A 481 -104.26 -88.87 -16.98
N SER A 482 -103.26 -89.27 -16.19
CA SER A 482 -102.57 -90.56 -16.38
C SER A 482 -103.53 -91.75 -16.22
N ALA A 483 -104.35 -91.75 -15.16
CA ALA A 483 -105.33 -92.82 -14.95
C ALA A 483 -106.40 -92.88 -16.04
N MET A 484 -106.81 -91.74 -16.61
CA MET A 484 -107.73 -91.70 -17.74
C MET A 484 -107.12 -92.24 -19.03
N LEU A 485 -105.82 -92.02 -19.26
CA LEU A 485 -105.08 -92.62 -20.38
C LEU A 485 -104.90 -94.14 -20.17
N ASP A 486 -104.56 -94.57 -18.96
CA ASP A 486 -104.33 -95.99 -18.64
C ASP A 486 -105.63 -96.81 -18.70
N LYS A 487 -106.75 -96.23 -18.25
CA LYS A 487 -108.10 -96.83 -18.38
C LYS A 487 -108.70 -96.69 -19.79
N ALA A 488 -107.97 -96.07 -20.73
CA ALA A 488 -108.38 -95.80 -22.10
C ALA A 488 -109.70 -94.99 -22.23
N VAL A 489 -110.04 -94.20 -21.21
CA VAL A 489 -111.17 -93.24 -21.26
C VAL A 489 -110.83 -92.09 -22.19
N ILE A 490 -109.56 -91.67 -22.18
CA ILE A 490 -108.99 -90.68 -23.09
C ILE A 490 -107.86 -91.36 -23.88
N THR A 491 -107.68 -90.97 -25.15
CA THR A 491 -106.52 -91.38 -25.95
C THR A 491 -105.57 -90.20 -26.18
N LYS A 492 -104.28 -90.49 -26.33
CA LYS A 492 -103.26 -89.48 -26.64
C LYS A 492 -103.60 -88.70 -27.91
N ASP A 493 -104.10 -89.38 -28.95
CA ASP A 493 -104.46 -88.75 -30.21
C ASP A 493 -105.64 -87.79 -30.05
N ALA A 494 -106.61 -88.11 -29.18
CA ALA A 494 -107.72 -87.21 -28.88
C ALA A 494 -107.25 -85.93 -28.17
N ILE A 495 -106.32 -86.03 -27.21
CA ILE A 495 -105.72 -84.86 -26.54
C ILE A 495 -104.96 -84.00 -27.57
N VAL A 496 -104.14 -84.62 -28.43
CA VAL A 496 -103.35 -83.90 -29.44
C VAL A 496 -104.27 -83.20 -30.45
N GLN A 497 -105.33 -83.87 -30.90
CA GLN A 497 -106.31 -83.27 -31.81
C GLN A 497 -107.05 -82.11 -31.13
N ALA A 498 -107.47 -82.25 -29.87
CA ALA A 498 -108.13 -81.18 -29.13
C ALA A 498 -107.19 -79.99 -28.87
N LEU A 499 -105.92 -80.22 -28.52
CA LEU A 499 -104.91 -79.17 -28.40
C LEU A 499 -104.64 -78.47 -29.73
N ALA A 500 -104.61 -79.20 -30.85
CA ALA A 500 -104.46 -78.62 -32.18
C ALA A 500 -105.67 -77.75 -32.56
N ILE A 501 -106.89 -78.16 -32.19
CA ILE A 501 -108.10 -77.35 -32.37
C ILE A 501 -108.04 -76.10 -31.49
N HIS A 502 -107.69 -76.22 -30.21
CA HIS A 502 -107.54 -75.08 -29.30
C HIS A 502 -106.46 -74.09 -29.78
N ALA A 503 -105.36 -74.59 -30.34
CA ALA A 503 -104.29 -73.76 -30.89
C ALA A 503 -104.73 -72.89 -32.09
N LEU A 504 -105.84 -73.23 -32.76
CA LEU A 504 -106.43 -72.37 -33.80
C LEU A 504 -107.07 -71.10 -33.22
N GLY A 505 -107.25 -71.00 -31.90
CA GLY A 505 -107.82 -69.84 -31.21
C GLY A 505 -109.21 -69.50 -31.75
N GLU A 506 -109.37 -68.27 -32.26
CA GLU A 506 -110.63 -67.79 -32.86
C GLU A 506 -111.06 -68.55 -34.12
N LYS A 507 -110.15 -69.29 -34.78
CA LYS A 507 -110.46 -70.06 -36.00
C LYS A 507 -110.98 -71.47 -35.71
N ALA A 508 -111.03 -71.87 -34.44
CA ALA A 508 -111.57 -73.17 -34.04
C ALA A 508 -113.10 -73.18 -34.19
N PHE A 509 -113.66 -74.30 -34.66
CA PHE A 509 -115.12 -74.44 -34.76
C PHE A 509 -115.83 -74.35 -33.40
N THR A 510 -115.11 -74.55 -32.29
CA THR A 510 -115.64 -74.41 -30.91
C THR A 510 -115.98 -72.97 -30.54
N GLN A 511 -115.45 -71.98 -31.27
CA GLN A 511 -115.77 -70.55 -31.12
C GLN A 511 -116.82 -70.09 -32.14
N ASP A 512 -117.20 -70.95 -33.11
CA ASP A 512 -118.23 -70.65 -34.10
C ASP A 512 -119.62 -70.72 -33.43
N PRO A 513 -120.47 -69.68 -33.55
CA PRO A 513 -121.78 -69.63 -32.90
C PRO A 513 -122.71 -70.81 -33.23
N LEU A 514 -122.46 -71.57 -34.30
CA LEU A 514 -123.24 -72.76 -34.67
C LEU A 514 -122.98 -73.99 -33.78
N PHE A 515 -121.84 -74.06 -33.08
CA PHE A 515 -121.45 -75.17 -32.20
C PHE A 515 -121.37 -74.77 -30.72
N ALA A 516 -121.85 -73.57 -30.38
CA ALA A 516 -122.05 -73.16 -28.99
C ALA A 516 -123.22 -73.96 -28.37
N PRO A 517 -123.07 -74.49 -27.13
CA PRO A 517 -124.15 -75.22 -26.47
C PRO A 517 -125.40 -74.33 -26.33
N PRO A 518 -126.63 -74.89 -26.40
CA PRO A 518 -127.84 -74.11 -26.19
C PRO A 518 -127.77 -73.44 -24.81
N PRO A 519 -128.23 -72.18 -24.68
CA PRO A 519 -128.18 -71.49 -23.40
C PRO A 519 -128.96 -72.29 -22.35
N GLN A 520 -128.25 -72.76 -21.32
CA GLN A 520 -128.80 -73.16 -20.04
C GLN A 520 -128.52 -72.06 -19.02
#